data_AF-A0A3S9QNT5-F1
#
_entry.id   AF-A0A3S9QNT5-F1
#
_cell.length_a   1.000
_cell.length_b   1.000
_cell.length_c   1.000
_cell.angle_alpha   90.00
_cell.angle_beta   90.00
_cell.angle_gamma   90.00
#
_symmetry.space_group_name_H-M   'P 1'
#
loop_
_entity.id
_entity.type
_entity.pdbx_description
1 polymer ?
#
loop_
_entity_poly.entity_id
_entity_poly.type
_entity_poly.pdbx_seq_one_letter_code
_entity_poly.pdbx_strand_id
1 'polypeptide(L)'
;MITTELLAESWRAFRSSPVAALLIALLTAGMGAISIASAGANAATYTTISVALSSPEARTFKITEAEQTVLTSTVLDLVSSVSSVEHVLAMTTPTDVTAGNLGHDSTPVPMSHIAGDVDTAIVLTAGRMPARGEAIIGPKAQQQLRLVDGVGYVETSAGRQLSIVGTFAARAPFTDLDSYVIATDRVPGYARLHAVAKNLETLPAMEHAVSSIVGEHLGVKIVKDSASASAKESLQLMGVLRSDGTVHIAQTIGAGLLIVFGVVFADVLLHARDLGRRRTLGVTRSNLIAFVQLKVAYSAICGAVLGSVGTHVVLYVRGVNVPPSFTLATVVLTVAAAAFAAIIPGIVAAYRDPVTVMRTHV
;
A
#
# COMPACT_ATOMS: atom_id res chain seq x y z
N MET A 1 -53.35 2.55 8.81
CA MET A 1 -52.15 2.26 9.63
C MET A 1 -51.22 3.45 9.50
N ILE A 2 -51.05 4.19 10.58
CA ILE A 2 -50.15 5.35 10.62
C ILE A 2 -48.71 4.82 10.56
N THR A 3 -47.79 5.54 9.93
CA THR A 3 -46.38 5.11 9.72
C THR A 3 -45.69 4.65 11.02
N THR A 4 -46.05 5.24 12.16
CA THR A 4 -45.57 4.89 13.50
C THR A 4 -46.03 3.52 13.98
N GLU A 5 -47.27 3.12 13.69
CA GLU A 5 -47.79 1.79 14.03
C GLU A 5 -47.08 0.70 13.22
N LEU A 6 -46.78 0.98 11.95
CA LEU A 6 -46.05 0.05 11.08
C LEU A 6 -44.63 -0.21 11.61
N LEU A 7 -43.95 0.85 12.06
CA LEU A 7 -42.63 0.77 12.68
C LEU A 7 -42.67 -0.07 13.98
N ALA A 8 -43.61 0.23 14.88
CA ALA A 8 -43.73 -0.49 16.15
C ALA A 8 -44.08 -1.98 15.94
N GLU A 9 -44.96 -2.26 14.98
CA GLU A 9 -45.43 -3.62 14.72
C GLU A 9 -44.36 -4.48 14.02
N SER A 10 -43.65 -3.92 13.04
CA SER A 10 -42.51 -4.60 12.39
C SER A 10 -41.37 -4.86 13.37
N TRP A 11 -41.12 -3.97 14.32
CA TRP A 11 -40.15 -4.19 15.40
C TRP A 11 -40.54 -5.36 16.31
N ARG A 12 -41.82 -5.46 16.70
CA ARG A 12 -42.32 -6.60 17.48
C ARG A 12 -42.20 -7.91 16.70
N ALA A 13 -42.54 -7.88 15.41
CA ALA A 13 -42.44 -9.04 14.52
C ALA A 13 -40.99 -9.48 14.27
N PHE A 14 -40.05 -8.53 14.24
CA PHE A 14 -38.63 -8.80 14.22
C PHE A 14 -38.20 -9.57 15.49
N ARG A 15 -38.63 -9.11 16.67
CA ARG A 15 -38.34 -9.81 17.95
C ARG A 15 -38.97 -11.19 18.06
N SER A 16 -40.14 -11.41 17.47
CA SER A 16 -40.84 -12.70 17.56
C SER A 16 -40.34 -13.76 16.59
N SER A 17 -39.47 -13.41 15.64
CA SER A 17 -38.94 -14.32 14.62
C SER A 17 -37.39 -14.40 14.70
N PRO A 18 -36.85 -14.96 15.80
CA PRO A 18 -35.43 -14.87 16.11
C PRO A 18 -34.55 -15.61 15.11
N VAL A 19 -35.03 -16.71 14.52
CA VAL A 19 -34.25 -17.52 13.58
C VAL A 19 -34.00 -16.78 12.27
N ALA A 20 -35.04 -16.25 11.64
CA ALA A 20 -34.91 -15.49 10.39
C ALA A 20 -34.08 -14.21 10.60
N ALA A 21 -34.32 -13.50 11.72
CA ALA A 21 -33.52 -12.34 12.11
C ALA A 21 -32.04 -12.71 12.33
N LEU A 22 -31.74 -13.78 13.06
CA LEU A 22 -30.35 -14.19 13.28
C LEU A 22 -29.64 -14.54 11.97
N LEU A 23 -30.30 -15.29 11.08
CA LEU A 23 -29.72 -15.67 9.78
C LEU A 23 -29.42 -14.45 8.91
N ILE A 24 -30.36 -13.50 8.78
CA ILE A 24 -30.14 -12.27 8.00
C ILE A 24 -29.05 -11.41 8.64
N ALA A 25 -29.01 -11.30 9.98
CA ALA A 25 -27.97 -10.58 10.69
C ALA A 25 -26.58 -11.21 10.46
N LEU A 26 -26.45 -12.54 10.52
CA LEU A 26 -25.19 -13.23 10.27
C LEU A 26 -24.72 -13.05 8.81
N LEU A 27 -25.63 -13.15 7.84
CA LEU A 27 -25.30 -12.96 6.43
C LEU A 27 -24.81 -11.53 6.16
N THR A 28 -25.52 -10.54 6.67
CA THR A 28 -25.14 -9.12 6.50
C THR A 28 -23.88 -8.75 7.28
N ALA A 29 -23.66 -9.35 8.46
CA ALA A 29 -22.39 -9.24 9.18
C ALA A 29 -21.22 -9.79 8.35
N GLY A 30 -21.38 -10.99 7.76
CA GLY A 30 -20.38 -11.60 6.90
C GLY A 30 -20.09 -10.78 5.65
N MET A 31 -21.12 -10.30 4.95
CA MET A 31 -20.97 -9.45 3.76
C MET A 31 -20.20 -8.16 4.08
N GLY A 32 -20.58 -7.48 5.17
CA GLY A 32 -19.91 -6.26 5.62
C GLY A 32 -18.46 -6.53 6.04
N ALA A 33 -18.23 -7.62 6.77
CA ALA A 33 -16.91 -8.02 7.24
C ALA A 33 -15.95 -8.36 6.09
N ILE A 34 -16.39 -9.18 5.13
CA ILE A 34 -15.60 -9.53 3.95
C ILE A 34 -15.29 -8.28 3.12
N SER A 35 -16.28 -7.42 2.90
CA SER A 35 -16.10 -6.18 2.13
C SER A 35 -15.08 -5.23 2.79
N ILE A 36 -15.16 -5.04 4.11
CA ILE A 36 -14.21 -4.20 4.87
C ILE A 36 -12.82 -4.84 4.89
N ALA A 37 -12.72 -6.16 5.08
CA ALA A 37 -11.45 -6.87 5.10
C ALA A 37 -10.71 -6.79 3.75
N SER A 38 -11.43 -6.98 2.63
CA SER A 38 -10.87 -6.83 1.28
C SER A 38 -10.40 -5.40 1.01
N ALA A 39 -11.17 -4.40 1.44
CA ALA A 39 -10.76 -3.00 1.29
C ALA A 39 -9.56 -2.62 2.17
N GLY A 40 -9.47 -3.16 3.39
CA GLY A 40 -8.35 -2.93 4.30
C GLY A 40 -7.01 -3.43 3.74
N ALA A 41 -7.02 -4.61 3.11
CA ALA A 41 -5.83 -5.17 2.45
C ALA A 41 -5.34 -4.26 1.30
N ASN A 42 -6.28 -3.70 0.53
CA ASN A 42 -5.94 -2.76 -0.54
C ASN A 42 -5.40 -1.44 0.02
N ALA A 43 -6.07 -0.83 1.01
CA ALA A 43 -5.69 0.45 1.59
C ALA A 43 -4.29 0.45 2.24
N ALA A 44 -3.91 -0.64 2.92
CA ALA A 44 -2.57 -0.81 3.47
C ALA A 44 -1.50 -0.79 2.36
N THR A 45 -1.77 -1.49 1.27
CA THR A 45 -0.89 -1.53 0.08
C THR A 45 -0.75 -0.14 -0.57
N TYR A 46 -1.86 0.61 -0.71
CA TYR A 46 -1.84 1.99 -1.22
C TYR A 46 -0.96 2.91 -0.37
N THR A 47 -1.07 2.83 0.95
CA THR A 47 -0.33 3.72 1.86
C THR A 47 1.16 3.43 1.78
N THR A 48 1.56 2.16 1.84
CA THR A 48 2.97 1.73 1.72
C THR A 48 3.58 2.20 0.40
N ILE A 49 2.86 2.01 -0.71
CA ILE A 49 3.35 2.46 -2.02
C ILE A 49 3.40 3.98 -2.08
N SER A 50 2.39 4.70 -1.60
CA SER A 50 2.40 6.17 -1.60
C SER A 50 3.56 6.78 -0.82
N VAL A 51 3.93 6.16 0.31
CA VAL A 51 5.10 6.54 1.11
C VAL A 51 6.38 6.24 0.34
N ALA A 52 6.48 5.05 -0.27
CA ALA A 52 7.62 4.68 -1.10
C ALA A 52 7.79 5.62 -2.31
N LEU A 53 6.69 6.04 -2.95
CA LEU A 53 6.73 6.99 -4.06
C LEU A 53 7.09 8.41 -3.64
N SER A 54 6.77 8.78 -2.40
CA SER A 54 7.11 10.09 -1.85
C SER A 54 8.55 10.15 -1.33
N SER A 55 9.30 9.03 -1.33
CA SER A 55 10.65 9.00 -0.82
C SER A 55 11.67 9.62 -1.80
N PRO A 56 12.81 10.14 -1.31
CA PRO A 56 13.91 10.56 -2.18
C PRO A 56 14.42 9.46 -3.13
N GLU A 57 14.27 8.18 -2.76
CA GLU A 57 14.68 7.05 -3.62
C GLU A 57 13.83 6.96 -4.88
N ALA A 58 12.53 7.25 -4.79
CA ALA A 58 11.62 7.24 -5.94
C ALA A 58 11.94 8.29 -7.01
N ARG A 59 12.74 9.31 -6.66
CA ARG A 59 13.19 10.38 -7.55
C ARG A 59 14.60 10.14 -8.13
N THR A 60 15.18 8.96 -7.90
CA THR A 60 16.56 8.65 -8.29
C THR A 60 16.61 7.92 -9.63
N PHE A 61 17.49 8.40 -10.51
CA PHE A 61 17.89 7.75 -11.74
C PHE A 61 19.34 7.26 -11.61
N LYS A 62 19.55 5.95 -11.79
CA LYS A 62 20.86 5.31 -11.64
C LYS A 62 21.40 4.90 -12.99
N ILE A 63 22.64 5.25 -13.25
CA ILE A 63 23.41 4.84 -14.42
C ILE A 63 24.61 4.05 -13.93
N THR A 64 24.75 2.81 -14.42
CA THR A 64 25.92 1.97 -14.10
C THR A 64 26.70 1.65 -15.36
N GLU A 65 28.01 1.86 -15.29
CA GLU A 65 29.00 1.60 -16.32
C GLU A 65 30.14 0.77 -15.72
N ALA A 66 30.34 -0.47 -16.18
CA ALA A 66 31.33 -1.36 -15.58
C ALA A 66 32.79 -0.92 -15.87
N GLU A 67 33.04 -0.30 -17.02
CA GLU A 67 34.39 -0.01 -17.54
C GLU A 67 34.97 1.33 -17.04
N GLN A 68 34.15 2.20 -16.44
CA GLN A 68 34.55 3.52 -15.91
C GLN A 68 35.22 4.45 -16.93
N THR A 69 34.80 4.39 -18.19
CA THR A 69 35.38 5.18 -19.29
C THR A 69 34.51 6.35 -19.71
N VAL A 70 33.20 6.23 -19.56
CA VAL A 70 32.20 7.20 -20.01
C VAL A 70 31.86 8.18 -18.90
N LEU A 71 31.61 7.69 -17.69
CA LEU A 71 31.25 8.52 -16.54
C LEU A 71 32.49 9.22 -15.98
N THR A 72 32.86 10.34 -16.60
CA THR A 72 33.98 11.19 -16.17
C THR A 72 33.51 12.34 -15.28
N SER A 73 34.46 13.06 -14.67
CA SER A 73 34.16 14.29 -13.93
C SER A 73 33.49 15.36 -14.81
N THR A 74 33.83 15.43 -16.09
CA THR A 74 33.17 16.34 -17.05
C THR A 74 31.70 15.99 -17.25
N VAL A 75 31.38 14.70 -17.36
CA VAL A 75 29.97 14.24 -17.47
C VAL A 75 29.21 14.55 -16.19
N LEU A 76 29.84 14.37 -15.03
CA LEU A 76 29.26 14.72 -13.74
C LEU A 76 28.92 16.22 -13.66
N ASP A 77 29.85 17.10 -14.08
CA ASP A 77 29.64 18.55 -14.10
C ASP A 77 28.55 18.98 -15.10
N LEU A 78 28.43 18.28 -16.24
CA LEU A 78 27.35 18.51 -17.20
C LEU A 78 25.99 18.09 -16.63
N VAL A 79 25.92 16.93 -15.98
CA VAL A 79 24.69 16.42 -15.37
C VAL A 79 24.24 17.30 -14.21
N SER A 80 25.16 17.80 -13.38
CA SER A 80 24.83 18.71 -12.28
C SER A 80 24.30 20.07 -12.76
N SER A 81 24.65 20.48 -13.99
CA SER A 81 24.13 21.72 -14.60
C SER A 81 22.69 21.62 -15.13
N VAL A 82 22.12 20.41 -15.20
CA VAL A 82 20.76 20.20 -15.71
C VAL A 82 19.74 20.73 -14.69
N SER A 83 18.88 21.66 -15.11
CA SER A 83 17.94 22.34 -14.21
C SER A 83 16.95 21.44 -13.47
N SER A 84 16.63 20.26 -14.02
CA SER A 84 15.74 19.26 -13.40
C SER A 84 16.43 18.42 -12.31
N VAL A 85 17.76 18.42 -12.28
CA VAL A 85 18.58 17.71 -11.30
C VAL A 85 18.63 18.52 -10.01
N GLU A 86 18.38 17.86 -8.89
CA GLU A 86 18.54 18.41 -7.55
C GLU A 86 19.93 18.08 -7.01
N HIS A 87 20.33 16.81 -7.10
CA HIS A 87 21.60 16.30 -6.61
C HIS A 87 22.21 15.25 -7.55
N VAL A 88 23.53 15.20 -7.63
CA VAL A 88 24.26 14.15 -8.35
C VAL A 88 25.36 13.57 -7.48
N LEU A 89 25.45 12.24 -7.47
CA LEU A 89 26.54 11.52 -6.83
C LEU A 89 27.11 10.49 -7.81
N ALA A 90 28.42 10.53 -8.04
CA ALA A 90 29.14 9.53 -8.79
C ALA A 90 30.01 8.68 -7.85
N MET A 91 30.18 7.40 -8.18
CA MET A 91 30.93 6.43 -7.38
C MET A 91 31.76 5.51 -8.27
N THR A 92 32.97 5.15 -7.86
CA THR A 92 33.76 4.11 -8.54
C THR A 92 33.25 2.70 -8.24
N THR A 93 33.75 1.72 -8.99
CA THR A 93 33.63 0.32 -8.60
C THR A 93 34.24 0.15 -7.21
N PRO A 94 33.54 -0.53 -6.29
CA PRO A 94 34.08 -0.76 -4.96
C PRO A 94 35.37 -1.57 -5.02
N THR A 95 36.39 -1.13 -4.27
CA THR A 95 37.62 -1.87 -4.06
C THR A 95 37.72 -2.29 -2.60
N ASP A 96 38.11 -3.52 -2.35
CA ASP A 96 38.20 -4.02 -0.98
C ASP A 96 39.36 -3.38 -0.22
N VAL A 97 39.08 -2.96 1.02
CA VAL A 97 40.07 -2.47 1.96
C VAL A 97 39.97 -3.24 3.28
N THR A 98 41.12 -3.37 3.94
CA THR A 98 41.25 -4.02 5.24
C THR A 98 41.79 -3.05 6.28
N ALA A 99 41.53 -3.32 7.55
CA ALA A 99 42.06 -2.52 8.64
C ALA A 99 43.56 -2.82 8.77
N GLY A 100 44.41 -1.80 8.63
CA GLY A 100 45.86 -2.02 8.58
C GLY A 100 46.46 -2.53 9.89
N ASN A 101 45.80 -2.29 11.02
CA ASN A 101 46.18 -2.84 12.33
C ASN A 101 45.89 -4.34 12.49
N LEU A 102 44.94 -4.88 11.74
CA LEU A 102 44.54 -6.30 11.79
C LEU A 102 45.11 -7.09 10.60
N GLY A 103 45.52 -6.43 9.53
CA GLY A 103 46.11 -7.06 8.36
C GLY A 103 45.22 -8.17 7.79
N HIS A 104 45.75 -9.39 7.71
CA HIS A 104 45.07 -10.56 7.15
C HIS A 104 43.89 -11.06 8.00
N ASP A 105 43.81 -10.70 9.28
CA ASP A 105 42.70 -11.08 10.16
C ASP A 105 41.51 -10.11 10.05
N SER A 106 41.63 -9.05 9.25
CA SER A 106 40.55 -8.10 8.98
C SER A 106 39.55 -8.68 7.98
N THR A 107 38.26 -8.48 8.24
CA THR A 107 37.23 -8.71 7.21
C THR A 107 37.28 -7.56 6.19
N PRO A 108 37.37 -7.82 4.88
CA PRO A 108 37.38 -6.77 3.87
C PRO A 108 36.07 -5.99 3.87
N VAL A 109 36.16 -4.68 3.61
CA VAL A 109 35.03 -3.76 3.46
C VAL A 109 35.19 -2.99 2.16
N PRO A 110 34.09 -2.71 1.43
CA PRO A 110 34.17 -1.97 0.18
C PRO A 110 34.57 -0.50 0.41
N MET A 111 35.53 -0.03 -0.38
CA MET A 111 35.89 1.37 -0.51
C MET A 111 35.46 1.90 -1.87
N SER A 112 34.95 3.13 -1.93
CA SER A 112 34.64 3.79 -3.20
C SER A 112 35.10 5.24 -3.19
N HIS A 113 35.55 5.71 -4.35
CA HIS A 113 35.77 7.13 -4.58
C HIS A 113 34.45 7.76 -5.01
N ILE A 114 34.06 8.85 -4.35
CA ILE A 114 32.82 9.57 -4.66
C ILE A 114 33.10 11.01 -5.12
N ALA A 115 32.21 11.52 -5.96
CA ALA A 115 32.23 12.92 -6.38
C ALA A 115 30.82 13.46 -6.63
N GLY A 116 30.69 14.78 -6.65
CA GLY A 116 29.42 15.49 -6.82
C GLY A 116 28.97 16.13 -5.50
N ASP A 117 27.67 16.04 -5.21
CA ASP A 117 27.04 16.67 -4.04
C ASP A 117 27.21 15.83 -2.77
N VAL A 118 28.47 15.59 -2.37
CA VAL A 118 28.81 14.71 -1.25
C VAL A 118 28.13 15.16 0.06
N ASP A 119 28.07 16.46 0.33
CA ASP A 119 27.45 17.02 1.55
C ASP A 119 25.94 16.74 1.66
N THR A 120 25.30 16.37 0.56
CA THR A 120 23.88 15.99 0.53
C THR A 120 23.69 14.49 0.77
N ALA A 121 24.68 13.69 0.35
CA ALA A 121 24.68 12.24 0.50
C ALA A 121 25.07 11.79 1.91
N ILE A 122 25.89 12.57 2.62
CA ILE A 122 26.42 12.19 3.94
C ILE A 122 26.38 13.34 4.95
N VAL A 123 26.40 12.99 6.24
CA VAL A 123 26.62 13.92 7.35
C VAL A 123 27.79 13.42 8.16
N LEU A 124 28.80 14.28 8.37
CA LEU A 124 29.87 13.95 9.29
C LEU A 124 29.32 13.84 10.71
N THR A 125 29.57 12.70 11.35
CA THR A 125 29.23 12.45 12.75
C THR A 125 30.41 12.76 13.67
N ALA A 126 31.63 12.57 13.17
CA ALA A 126 32.86 12.97 13.83
C ALA A 126 33.99 13.23 12.83
N GLY A 127 35.00 14.01 13.23
CA GLY A 127 36.17 14.31 12.41
C GLY A 127 35.91 15.38 11.35
N ARG A 128 36.47 15.21 10.15
CA ARG A 128 36.39 16.17 9.04
C ARG A 128 36.24 15.46 7.69
N MET A 129 35.91 16.22 6.65
CA MET A 129 35.93 15.73 5.27
C MET A 129 37.36 15.28 4.89
N PRO A 130 37.48 14.19 4.12
CA PRO A 130 38.78 13.65 3.75
C PRO A 130 39.48 14.54 2.72
N ALA A 131 40.79 14.74 2.91
CA ALA A 131 41.66 15.33 1.91
C ALA A 131 42.26 14.23 1.02
N ARG A 132 43.23 14.63 0.18
CA ARG A 132 43.86 13.69 -0.75
C ARG A 132 44.61 12.58 -0.04
N GLY A 133 44.29 11.32 -0.39
CA GLY A 133 44.87 10.14 0.27
C GLY A 133 44.28 9.84 1.66
N GLU A 134 43.18 10.48 2.02
CA GLU A 134 42.43 10.22 3.25
C GLU A 134 41.05 9.64 2.91
N ALA A 135 40.41 9.04 3.90
CA ALA A 135 39.07 8.51 3.77
C ALA A 135 38.24 8.75 5.03
N ILE A 136 36.93 8.63 4.89
CA ILE A 136 35.97 8.62 5.99
C ILE A 136 35.21 7.30 5.97
N ILE A 137 34.65 6.91 7.11
CA ILE A 137 34.05 5.59 7.27
C ILE A 137 32.59 5.65 7.72
N GLY A 138 31.76 4.80 7.13
CA GLY A 138 30.39 4.60 7.54
C GLY A 138 30.29 3.70 8.79
N PRO A 139 29.17 3.75 9.54
CA PRO A 139 29.05 3.06 10.83
C PRO A 139 29.12 1.53 10.70
N LYS A 140 28.58 0.94 9.62
CA LYS A 140 28.62 -0.52 9.40
C LYS A 140 30.02 -0.96 8.99
N ALA A 141 30.67 -0.19 8.11
CA ALA A 141 32.06 -0.40 7.74
C ALA A 141 32.99 -0.34 8.96
N GLN A 142 32.80 0.65 9.83
CA GLN A 142 33.57 0.82 11.07
C GLN A 142 33.46 -0.40 11.98
N GLN A 143 32.23 -0.88 12.20
CA GLN A 143 31.98 -2.05 13.03
C GLN A 143 32.65 -3.32 12.45
N GLN A 144 32.58 -3.50 11.13
CA GLN A 144 33.16 -4.65 10.44
C GLN A 144 34.69 -4.62 10.45
N LEU A 145 35.30 -3.45 10.25
CA LEU A 145 36.75 -3.25 10.37
C LEU A 145 37.25 -3.21 11.82
N ARG A 146 36.33 -3.26 12.81
CA ARG A 146 36.63 -3.22 14.26
C ARG A 146 37.47 -2.01 14.65
N LEU A 147 37.24 -0.87 13.99
CA LEU A 147 37.91 0.39 14.30
C LEU A 147 37.22 1.06 15.50
N VAL A 148 37.95 1.14 16.62
CA VAL A 148 37.50 1.83 17.83
C VAL A 148 37.54 3.34 17.56
N ASP A 149 36.46 4.04 17.90
CA ASP A 149 36.27 5.49 17.68
C ASP A 149 36.42 6.00 16.24
N GLY A 150 36.44 5.09 15.24
CA GLY A 150 36.54 5.45 13.83
C GLY A 150 37.89 6.03 13.44
N VAL A 151 38.94 5.77 14.22
CA VAL A 151 40.30 6.25 13.98
C VAL A 151 41.19 5.08 13.55
N GLY A 152 42.07 5.33 12.57
CA GLY A 152 43.03 4.35 12.09
C GLY A 152 43.40 4.57 10.64
N TYR A 153 43.89 3.52 10.00
CA TYR A 153 44.13 3.52 8.55
C TYR A 153 43.63 2.20 7.95
N VAL A 154 43.22 2.29 6.70
CA VAL A 154 42.87 1.14 5.89
C VAL A 154 43.91 0.94 4.82
N GLU A 155 44.10 -0.31 4.42
CA GLU A 155 45.03 -0.69 3.37
C GLU A 155 44.25 -1.28 2.20
N THR A 156 44.54 -0.81 0.99
CA THR A 156 43.97 -1.37 -0.23
C THR A 156 44.70 -2.65 -0.61
N SER A 157 44.07 -3.49 -1.42
CA SER A 157 44.71 -4.68 -2.01
C SER A 157 46.00 -4.38 -2.80
N ALA A 158 46.18 -3.14 -3.24
CA ALA A 158 47.39 -2.67 -3.92
C ALA A 158 48.50 -2.18 -2.94
N GLY A 159 48.32 -2.37 -1.63
CA GLY A 159 49.28 -1.95 -0.60
C GLY A 159 49.29 -0.44 -0.32
N ARG A 160 48.25 0.29 -0.76
CA ARG A 160 48.13 1.73 -0.50
C ARG A 160 47.42 1.96 0.82
N GLN A 161 48.04 2.72 1.71
CA GLN A 161 47.46 3.08 2.99
C GLN A 161 46.67 4.40 2.89
N LEU A 162 45.48 4.43 3.49
CA LEU A 162 44.59 5.58 3.55
C LEU A 162 44.23 5.84 5.02
N SER A 163 44.47 7.06 5.49
CA SER A 163 44.13 7.43 6.87
C SER A 163 42.64 7.71 7.00
N ILE A 164 42.00 7.15 8.02
CA ILE A 164 40.61 7.46 8.35
C ILE A 164 40.59 8.73 9.21
N VAL A 165 39.94 9.77 8.70
CA VAL A 165 39.94 11.12 9.34
C VAL A 165 38.57 11.54 9.87
N GLY A 166 37.57 10.67 9.76
CA GLY A 166 36.22 10.94 10.27
C GLY A 166 35.25 9.81 10.00
N THR A 167 34.11 9.93 10.67
CA THR A 167 32.95 9.04 10.51
C THR A 167 31.79 9.85 9.94
N PHE A 168 30.95 9.20 9.15
CA PHE A 168 29.74 9.83 8.61
C PHE A 168 28.53 8.93 8.82
N ALA A 169 27.35 9.53 8.69
CA ALA A 169 26.08 8.84 8.53
C ALA A 169 25.52 9.19 7.15
N ALA A 170 25.14 8.18 6.38
CA ALA A 170 24.56 8.38 5.07
C ALA A 170 23.12 8.92 5.16
N ARG A 171 22.71 9.73 4.19
CA ARG A 171 21.35 10.23 4.03
C ARG A 171 20.63 9.49 2.90
N ALA A 172 19.31 9.38 2.99
CA ALA A 172 18.51 8.90 1.86
C ALA A 172 18.70 9.83 0.64
N PRO A 173 18.82 9.31 -0.60
CA PRO A 173 18.64 7.91 -1.02
C PRO A 173 19.91 7.04 -0.96
N PHE A 174 20.99 7.50 -0.33
CA PHE A 174 22.33 6.89 -0.35
C PHE A 174 22.67 6.12 0.93
N THR A 175 21.68 5.59 1.64
CA THR A 175 21.88 4.90 2.94
C THR A 175 22.76 3.65 2.83
N ASP A 176 22.98 3.13 1.62
CA ASP A 176 23.91 2.04 1.35
C ASP A 176 25.37 2.43 1.63
N LEU A 177 25.70 3.72 1.58
CA LEU A 177 27.03 4.25 1.88
C LEU A 177 27.50 3.96 3.31
N ASP A 178 26.61 3.69 4.26
CA ASP A 178 26.98 3.34 5.64
C ASP A 178 27.89 2.10 5.75
N SER A 179 27.84 1.23 4.73
CA SER A 179 28.67 0.03 4.62
C SER A 179 30.00 0.26 3.90
N TYR A 180 30.32 1.50 3.52
CA TYR A 180 31.49 1.84 2.72
C TYR A 180 32.53 2.63 3.49
N VAL A 181 33.78 2.49 3.04
CA VAL A 181 34.83 3.49 3.23
C VAL A 181 34.80 4.44 2.02
N ILE A 182 34.84 5.74 2.27
CA ILE A 182 34.66 6.76 1.23
C ILE A 182 35.89 7.63 1.13
N ALA A 183 36.41 7.76 -0.08
CA ALA A 183 37.40 8.76 -0.45
C ALA A 183 36.76 9.79 -1.39
N THR A 184 37.16 11.06 -1.30
CA THR A 184 36.62 12.14 -2.15
C THR A 184 37.60 12.60 -3.23
N ASP A 185 38.66 11.82 -3.44
CA ASP A 185 39.67 12.11 -4.46
C ASP A 185 39.09 12.01 -5.86
N ARG A 186 39.36 13.03 -6.69
CA ARG A 186 39.00 12.99 -8.11
C ARG A 186 39.75 11.87 -8.80
N VAL A 187 38.98 11.02 -9.47
CA VAL A 187 39.46 9.90 -10.27
C VAL A 187 39.12 10.11 -11.75
N PRO A 188 39.80 9.41 -12.68
CA PRO A 188 39.56 9.57 -14.12
C PRO A 188 38.13 9.19 -14.55
N GLY A 189 37.51 8.23 -13.88
CA GLY A 189 36.17 7.76 -14.21
C GLY A 189 35.46 7.11 -13.02
N TYR A 190 34.14 6.98 -13.15
CA TYR A 190 33.22 6.44 -12.16
C TYR A 190 32.45 5.26 -12.74
N ALA A 191 31.99 4.35 -11.89
CA ALA A 191 31.22 3.18 -12.32
C ALA A 191 29.71 3.38 -12.17
N ARG A 192 29.30 4.26 -11.26
CA ARG A 192 27.89 4.54 -10.97
C ARG A 192 27.67 6.04 -10.90
N LEU A 193 26.58 6.51 -11.49
CA LEU A 193 26.09 7.87 -11.38
C LEU A 193 24.63 7.81 -10.92
N HIS A 194 24.34 8.48 -9.82
CA HIS A 194 23.00 8.63 -9.27
C HIS A 194 22.60 10.09 -9.42
N ALA A 195 21.57 10.36 -10.21
CA ALA A 195 20.97 11.68 -10.36
C ALA A 195 19.61 11.70 -9.67
N VAL A 196 19.37 12.68 -8.81
CA VAL A 196 18.11 12.85 -8.08
C VAL A 196 17.34 14.02 -8.68
N ALA A 197 16.09 13.80 -9.08
CA ALA A 197 15.22 14.83 -9.62
C ALA A 197 14.62 15.70 -8.52
N LYS A 198 14.41 17.00 -8.81
CA LYS A 198 13.74 17.94 -7.89
C LYS A 198 12.33 17.49 -7.50
N ASN A 199 11.60 16.90 -8.44
CA ASN A 199 10.27 16.34 -8.20
C ASN A 199 10.00 15.18 -9.18
N LEU A 200 8.98 14.37 -8.90
CA LEU A 200 8.61 13.24 -9.76
C LEU A 200 8.14 13.68 -11.15
N GLU A 201 7.59 14.89 -11.27
CA GLU A 201 7.08 15.43 -12.55
C GLU A 201 8.21 15.75 -13.54
N THR A 202 9.36 16.22 -13.04
CA THR A 202 10.54 16.58 -13.83
C THR A 202 11.46 15.40 -14.11
N LEU A 203 11.23 14.25 -13.46
CA LEU A 203 12.07 13.07 -13.58
C LEU A 203 12.17 12.51 -15.01
N PRO A 204 11.09 12.35 -15.81
CA PRO A 204 11.23 11.89 -17.20
C PRO A 204 12.06 12.85 -18.06
N ALA A 205 11.92 14.16 -17.84
CA ALA A 205 12.72 15.17 -18.53
C ALA A 205 14.20 15.10 -18.10
N MET A 206 14.46 14.88 -16.81
CA MET A 206 15.81 14.63 -16.29
C MET A 206 16.42 13.38 -16.91
N GLU A 207 15.70 12.25 -16.93
CA GLU A 207 16.18 10.98 -17.49
C GLU A 207 16.55 11.11 -18.96
N HIS A 208 15.74 11.82 -19.75
CA HIS A 208 16.03 12.10 -21.15
C HIS A 208 17.26 12.99 -21.29
N ALA A 209 17.36 14.07 -20.51
CA ALA A 209 18.51 14.97 -20.52
C ALA A 209 19.81 14.25 -20.13
N VAL A 210 19.81 13.54 -19.00
CA VAL A 210 20.98 12.78 -18.52
C VAL A 210 21.34 11.67 -19.49
N SER A 211 20.36 10.94 -20.05
CA SER A 211 20.61 9.94 -21.09
C SER A 211 21.20 10.53 -22.36
N SER A 212 20.81 11.75 -22.73
CA SER A 212 21.36 12.44 -23.90
C SER A 212 22.80 12.91 -23.68
N ILE A 213 23.14 13.32 -22.45
CA ILE A 213 24.51 13.71 -22.06
C ILE A 213 25.42 12.48 -22.03
N VAL A 214 24.96 11.39 -21.43
CA VAL A 214 25.71 10.13 -21.35
C VAL A 214 25.76 9.42 -22.70
N GLY A 215 24.78 9.64 -23.58
CA GLY A 215 24.73 9.06 -24.93
C GLY A 215 24.63 7.53 -24.95
N GLU A 216 24.63 6.97 -26.16
CA GLU A 216 24.87 5.54 -26.39
C GLU A 216 26.34 5.35 -26.79
N HIS A 217 27.08 4.56 -26.01
CA HIS A 217 28.49 4.28 -26.28
C HIS A 217 28.62 2.86 -26.83
N LEU A 218 29.11 2.75 -28.08
CA LEU A 218 29.34 1.47 -28.74
C LEU A 218 30.35 0.63 -27.94
N GLY A 219 29.93 -0.54 -27.48
CA GLY A 219 30.77 -1.48 -26.72
C GLY A 219 30.67 -1.37 -25.20
N VAL A 220 30.02 -0.33 -24.65
CA VAL A 220 29.90 -0.13 -23.20
C VAL A 220 28.48 -0.45 -22.73
N LYS A 221 28.34 -1.42 -21.81
CA LYS A 221 27.03 -1.76 -21.23
C LYS A 221 26.65 -0.73 -20.16
N ILE A 222 25.71 0.16 -20.51
CA ILE A 222 25.14 1.14 -19.59
C ILE A 222 23.78 0.65 -19.11
N VAL A 223 23.68 0.32 -17.81
CA VAL A 223 22.40 -0.05 -17.18
C VAL A 223 21.76 1.21 -16.61
N LYS A 224 20.51 1.46 -16.99
CA LYS A 224 19.71 2.63 -16.59
C LYS A 224 18.54 2.15 -15.74
N ASP A 225 18.57 2.42 -14.44
CA ASP A 225 17.49 2.07 -13.53
C ASP A 225 16.77 3.34 -13.08
N SER A 226 15.48 3.44 -13.43
CA SER A 226 14.58 4.49 -12.98
C SER A 226 13.66 3.97 -11.88
N ALA A 227 13.74 4.57 -10.69
CA ALA A 227 12.80 4.27 -9.63
C ALA A 227 11.34 4.63 -10.03
N SER A 228 11.15 5.59 -10.94
CA SER A 228 9.82 5.98 -11.41
C SER A 228 9.22 5.06 -12.46
N ALA A 229 10.03 4.38 -13.26
CA ALA A 229 9.54 3.36 -14.18
C ALA A 229 8.93 2.18 -13.40
N SER A 230 9.64 1.70 -12.37
CA SER A 230 9.13 0.67 -11.45
C SER A 230 7.92 1.15 -10.62
N ALA A 231 7.92 2.42 -10.21
CA ALA A 231 6.77 3.06 -9.59
C ALA A 231 5.54 3.11 -10.49
N LYS A 232 5.72 3.46 -11.77
CA LYS A 232 4.65 3.58 -12.76
C LYS A 232 4.06 2.22 -13.11
N GLU A 233 4.89 1.19 -13.23
CA GLU A 233 4.46 -0.20 -13.35
C GLU A 233 3.65 -0.64 -12.12
N SER A 234 4.14 -0.30 -10.91
CA SER A 234 3.42 -0.56 -9.66
C SER A 234 2.06 0.18 -9.62
N LEU A 235 2.00 1.44 -10.08
CA LEU A 235 0.77 2.21 -10.18
C LEU A 235 -0.21 1.65 -11.22
N GLN A 236 0.29 1.10 -12.34
CA GLN A 236 -0.53 0.41 -13.33
C GLN A 236 -1.11 -0.89 -12.77
N LEU A 237 -0.29 -1.68 -12.07
CA LEU A 237 -0.75 -2.85 -11.31
C LEU A 237 -1.79 -2.45 -10.25
N MET A 238 -1.64 -1.29 -9.60
CA MET A 238 -2.66 -0.77 -8.66
C MET A 238 -3.97 -0.39 -9.36
N GLY A 239 -3.92 0.16 -10.57
CA GLY A 239 -5.10 0.41 -11.39
C GLY A 239 -5.88 -0.89 -11.68
N VAL A 240 -5.15 -1.97 -11.96
CA VAL A 240 -5.72 -3.32 -12.12
C VAL A 240 -6.31 -3.84 -10.80
N LEU A 241 -5.57 -3.75 -9.69
CA LEU A 241 -6.06 -4.16 -8.36
C LEU A 241 -7.29 -3.36 -7.89
N ARG A 242 -7.40 -2.08 -8.27
CA ARG A 242 -8.57 -1.24 -7.98
C ARG A 242 -9.79 -1.74 -8.75
N SER A 243 -9.62 -2.05 -10.03
CA SER A 243 -10.66 -2.64 -10.87
C SER A 243 -11.12 -3.99 -10.31
N ASP A 244 -10.18 -4.87 -9.96
CA ASP A 244 -10.46 -6.20 -9.39
C ASP A 244 -11.19 -6.11 -8.03
N GLY A 245 -10.81 -5.14 -7.18
CA GLY A 245 -11.48 -4.91 -5.90
C GLY A 245 -12.96 -4.57 -6.05
N THR A 246 -13.34 -3.78 -7.07
CA THR A 246 -14.76 -3.44 -7.31
C THR A 246 -15.57 -4.64 -7.80
N VAL A 247 -14.97 -5.49 -8.64
CA VAL A 247 -15.60 -6.72 -9.13
C VAL A 247 -15.82 -7.71 -7.98
N HIS A 248 -14.85 -7.87 -7.08
CA HIS A 248 -15.00 -8.76 -5.91
C HIS A 248 -16.05 -8.28 -4.90
N ILE A 249 -16.13 -6.96 -4.65
CA ILE A 249 -17.21 -6.40 -3.80
C ILE A 249 -18.57 -6.62 -4.47
N ALA A 250 -18.69 -6.41 -5.78
CA ALA A 250 -19.92 -6.66 -6.51
C ALA A 250 -20.33 -8.15 -6.48
N GLN A 251 -19.39 -9.07 -6.63
CA GLN A 251 -19.63 -10.52 -6.54
C GLN A 251 -20.07 -10.95 -5.14
N THR A 252 -19.38 -10.49 -4.10
CA THR A 252 -19.70 -10.87 -2.70
C THR A 252 -21.04 -10.30 -2.26
N ILE A 253 -21.34 -9.04 -2.61
CA ILE A 253 -22.66 -8.45 -2.35
C ILE A 253 -23.74 -9.13 -3.19
N GLY A 254 -23.48 -9.43 -4.46
CA GLY A 254 -24.42 -10.12 -5.34
C GLY A 254 -24.77 -11.52 -4.86
N ALA A 255 -23.78 -12.30 -4.43
CA ALA A 255 -23.99 -13.62 -3.83
C ALA A 255 -24.78 -13.51 -2.51
N GLY A 256 -24.41 -12.56 -1.65
CA GLY A 256 -25.11 -12.29 -0.39
C GLY A 256 -26.57 -11.89 -0.61
N LEU A 257 -26.85 -11.07 -1.63
CA LEU A 257 -28.20 -10.66 -2.02
C LEU A 257 -29.09 -11.86 -2.34
N LEU A 258 -28.56 -12.85 -3.08
CA LEU A 258 -29.30 -14.06 -3.46
C LEU A 258 -29.63 -14.94 -2.25
N ILE A 259 -28.68 -15.07 -1.32
CA ILE A 259 -28.89 -15.83 -0.09
C ILE A 259 -29.93 -15.13 0.81
N VAL A 260 -29.81 -13.80 0.99
CA VAL A 260 -30.79 -13.01 1.75
C VAL A 260 -32.18 -13.14 1.12
N PHE A 261 -32.28 -13.04 -0.21
CA PHE A 261 -33.53 -13.28 -0.93
C PHE A 261 -34.13 -14.65 -0.58
N GLY A 262 -33.35 -15.73 -0.63
CA GLY A 262 -33.81 -17.07 -0.31
C GLY A 262 -34.32 -17.22 1.12
N VAL A 263 -33.59 -16.67 2.10
CA VAL A 263 -33.98 -16.69 3.51
C VAL A 263 -35.28 -15.90 3.74
N VAL A 264 -35.39 -14.70 3.17
CA VAL A 264 -36.60 -13.87 3.31
C VAL A 264 -37.78 -14.51 2.60
N PHE A 265 -37.56 -15.11 1.42
CA PHE A 265 -38.59 -15.83 0.69
C PHE A 265 -39.11 -17.02 1.50
N ALA A 266 -38.22 -17.83 2.08
CA ALA A 266 -38.59 -18.92 2.97
C ALA A 266 -39.38 -18.42 4.20
N ASP A 267 -38.92 -17.34 4.84
CA ASP A 267 -39.61 -16.74 6.00
C ASP A 267 -41.03 -16.27 5.64
N VAL A 268 -41.22 -15.65 4.47
CA VAL A 268 -42.53 -15.25 3.95
C VAL A 268 -43.44 -16.46 3.71
N LEU A 269 -42.90 -17.56 3.18
CA LEU A 269 -43.67 -18.78 2.95
C LEU A 269 -44.11 -19.42 4.28
N LEU A 270 -43.22 -19.50 5.26
CA LEU A 270 -43.49 -20.07 6.58
C LEU A 270 -44.53 -19.25 7.36
N HIS A 271 -44.54 -17.93 7.18
CA HIS A 271 -45.48 -17.03 7.86
C HIS A 271 -46.65 -16.59 6.99
N ALA A 272 -46.93 -17.29 5.89
CA ALA A 272 -47.96 -16.91 4.92
C ALA A 272 -49.36 -16.74 5.56
N ARG A 273 -49.70 -17.57 6.57
CA ARG A 273 -50.99 -17.48 7.29
C ARG A 273 -51.13 -16.16 8.06
N ASP A 274 -50.10 -15.71 8.75
CA ASP A 274 -50.17 -14.44 9.50
C ASP A 274 -50.27 -13.24 8.55
N LEU A 275 -49.53 -13.28 7.43
CA LEU A 275 -49.61 -12.27 6.38
C LEU A 275 -50.99 -12.23 5.71
N GLY A 276 -51.57 -13.41 5.43
CA GLY A 276 -52.94 -13.54 4.92
C GLY A 276 -53.99 -12.98 5.88
N ARG A 277 -53.86 -13.26 7.19
CA ARG A 277 -54.71 -12.71 8.24
C ARG A 277 -54.62 -11.19 8.32
N ARG A 278 -53.43 -10.62 8.24
CA ARG A 278 -53.23 -9.15 8.23
C ARG A 278 -53.93 -8.52 7.02
N ARG A 279 -53.92 -9.20 5.87
CA ARG A 279 -54.59 -8.75 4.65
C ARG A 279 -56.12 -8.79 4.75
N THR A 280 -56.70 -9.82 5.38
CA THR A 280 -58.16 -9.88 5.59
C THR A 280 -58.66 -8.81 6.57
N LEU A 281 -57.79 -8.33 7.47
CA LEU A 281 -58.05 -7.22 8.39
C LEU A 281 -57.89 -5.83 7.73
N GLY A 282 -57.69 -5.74 6.42
CA GLY A 282 -57.69 -4.48 5.67
C GLY A 282 -56.32 -3.79 5.51
N VAL A 283 -55.22 -4.49 5.80
CA VAL A 283 -53.87 -3.94 5.52
C VAL A 283 -53.63 -3.86 4.01
N THR A 284 -53.12 -2.71 3.53
CA THR A 284 -52.82 -2.49 2.11
C THR A 284 -51.61 -3.33 1.65
N ARG A 285 -51.52 -3.59 0.34
CA ARG A 285 -50.40 -4.32 -0.26
C ARG A 285 -49.06 -3.61 -0.06
N SER A 286 -49.06 -2.28 -0.19
CA SER A 286 -47.88 -1.45 0.05
C SER A 286 -47.38 -1.56 1.49
N ASN A 287 -48.30 -1.59 2.47
CA ASN A 287 -47.94 -1.75 3.88
C ASN A 287 -47.38 -3.14 4.19
N LEU A 288 -47.86 -4.20 3.52
CA LEU A 288 -47.27 -5.55 3.65
C LEU A 288 -45.86 -5.61 3.08
N ILE A 289 -45.63 -5.02 1.91
CA ILE A 289 -44.28 -4.94 1.31
C ILE A 289 -43.35 -4.16 2.24
N ALA A 290 -43.78 -2.99 2.72
CA ALA A 290 -43.01 -2.17 3.65
C ALA A 290 -42.74 -2.90 4.97
N PHE A 291 -43.70 -3.66 5.49
CA PHE A 291 -43.53 -4.47 6.71
C PHE A 291 -42.42 -5.51 6.56
N VAL A 292 -42.39 -6.26 5.45
CA VAL A 292 -41.34 -7.25 5.17
C VAL A 292 -39.99 -6.56 5.01
N GLN A 293 -39.92 -5.45 4.27
CA GLN A 293 -38.69 -4.68 4.11
C GLN A 293 -38.14 -4.15 5.44
N LEU A 294 -39.00 -3.62 6.31
CA LEU A 294 -38.58 -3.09 7.62
C LEU A 294 -38.03 -4.20 8.52
N LYS A 295 -38.67 -5.37 8.55
CA LYS A 295 -38.20 -6.53 9.31
C LYS A 295 -36.79 -6.94 8.87
N VAL A 296 -36.54 -6.97 7.56
CA VAL A 296 -35.22 -7.28 6.99
C VAL A 296 -34.22 -6.17 7.29
N ALA A 297 -34.63 -4.90 7.17
CA ALA A 297 -33.77 -3.75 7.45
C ALA A 297 -33.27 -3.74 8.90
N TYR A 298 -34.13 -3.99 9.89
CA TYR A 298 -33.71 -4.06 11.30
C TYR A 298 -32.65 -5.13 11.52
N SER A 299 -32.88 -6.31 10.96
CA SER A 299 -31.94 -7.42 11.04
C SER A 299 -30.61 -7.13 10.35
N ALA A 300 -30.68 -6.51 9.16
CA ALA A 300 -29.52 -6.16 8.36
C ALA A 300 -28.68 -5.07 9.03
N ILE A 301 -29.32 -4.08 9.68
CA ILE A 301 -28.62 -3.04 10.44
C ILE A 301 -27.85 -3.66 11.61
N CYS A 302 -28.50 -4.52 12.41
CA CYS A 302 -27.83 -5.20 13.52
C CYS A 302 -26.64 -6.03 13.04
N GLY A 303 -26.82 -6.81 11.96
CA GLY A 303 -25.76 -7.60 11.36
C GLY A 303 -24.60 -6.75 10.83
N ALA A 304 -24.89 -5.74 10.01
CA ALA A 304 -23.87 -4.87 9.42
C ALA A 304 -23.07 -4.09 10.45
N VAL A 305 -23.72 -3.60 11.52
CA VAL A 305 -23.03 -2.93 12.64
C VAL A 305 -22.13 -3.92 13.39
N LEU A 306 -22.65 -5.10 13.76
CA LEU A 306 -21.83 -6.10 14.47
C LEU A 306 -20.66 -6.60 13.62
N GLY A 307 -20.90 -6.86 12.33
CA GLY A 307 -19.86 -7.26 11.38
C GLY A 307 -18.79 -6.19 11.22
N SER A 308 -19.18 -4.93 11.02
CA SER A 308 -18.23 -3.82 10.86
C SER A 308 -17.39 -3.57 12.12
N VAL A 309 -18.01 -3.60 13.31
CA VAL A 309 -17.31 -3.50 14.59
C VAL A 309 -16.34 -4.67 14.77
N GLY A 310 -16.80 -5.91 14.55
CA GLY A 310 -15.97 -7.11 14.67
C GLY A 310 -14.76 -7.08 13.73
N THR A 311 -14.95 -6.66 12.48
CA THR A 311 -13.86 -6.50 11.52
C THR A 311 -12.90 -5.38 11.90
N HIS A 312 -13.39 -4.26 12.43
CA HIS A 312 -12.53 -3.20 12.93
C HIS A 312 -11.61 -3.69 14.05
N VAL A 313 -12.14 -4.46 15.01
CA VAL A 313 -11.32 -5.05 16.09
C VAL A 313 -10.23 -5.95 15.51
N VAL A 314 -10.57 -6.83 14.56
CA VAL A 314 -9.60 -7.74 13.93
C VAL A 314 -8.53 -6.98 13.13
N LEU A 315 -8.91 -5.96 12.37
CA LEU A 315 -7.99 -5.18 11.55
C LEU A 315 -7.10 -4.27 12.41
N TYR A 316 -7.64 -3.70 13.48
CA TYR A 316 -6.88 -2.91 14.44
C TYR A 316 -5.76 -3.73 15.09
N VAL A 317 -6.04 -4.97 15.49
CA VAL A 317 -5.01 -5.90 16.01
C VAL A 317 -3.93 -6.21 14.97
N ARG A 318 -4.26 -6.13 13.68
CA ARG A 318 -3.32 -6.31 12.56
C ARG A 318 -2.63 -5.01 12.12
N GLY A 319 -2.86 -3.89 12.81
CA GLY A 319 -2.28 -2.59 12.47
C GLY A 319 -2.84 -1.96 11.19
N VAL A 320 -3.98 -2.46 10.67
CA VAL A 320 -4.63 -1.92 9.47
C VAL A 320 -5.74 -0.98 9.89
N ASN A 321 -5.61 0.31 9.54
CA ASN A 321 -6.64 1.30 9.82
C ASN A 321 -7.54 1.51 8.59
N VAL A 322 -8.85 1.30 8.73
CA VAL A 322 -9.81 1.47 7.64
C VAL A 322 -10.51 2.83 7.79
N PRO A 323 -10.62 3.63 6.72
CA PRO A 323 -11.31 4.92 6.80
C PRO A 323 -12.78 4.77 7.25
N PRO A 324 -13.25 5.59 8.21
CA PRO A 324 -14.62 5.49 8.75
C PRO A 324 -15.71 5.78 7.69
N SER A 325 -15.39 6.61 6.69
CA SER A 325 -16.28 6.89 5.55
C SER A 325 -16.55 5.63 4.71
N PHE A 326 -15.54 4.77 4.52
CA PHE A 326 -15.69 3.52 3.78
C PHE A 326 -16.55 2.51 4.54
N THR A 327 -16.35 2.42 5.86
CA THR A 327 -17.17 1.57 6.73
C THR A 327 -18.63 2.00 6.71
N LEU A 328 -18.91 3.29 6.82
CA LEU A 328 -20.26 3.82 6.73
C LEU A 328 -20.90 3.50 5.38
N ALA A 329 -20.17 3.72 4.28
CA ALA A 329 -20.64 3.42 2.93
C ALA A 329 -20.96 1.92 2.76
N THR A 330 -20.12 1.04 3.31
CA THR A 330 -20.33 -0.41 3.24
C THR A 330 -21.55 -0.83 4.05
N VAL A 331 -21.72 -0.31 5.27
CA VAL A 331 -22.91 -0.58 6.10
C VAL A 331 -24.18 -0.16 5.38
N VAL A 332 -24.22 1.07 4.85
CA VAL A 332 -25.36 1.59 4.09
C VAL A 332 -25.65 0.70 2.88
N LEU A 333 -24.63 0.32 2.12
CA LEU A 333 -24.76 -0.52 0.94
C LEU A 333 -25.28 -1.92 1.28
N THR A 334 -24.74 -2.56 2.32
CA THR A 334 -25.19 -3.89 2.76
C THR A 334 -26.65 -3.87 3.21
N VAL A 335 -27.06 -2.85 3.98
CA VAL A 335 -28.45 -2.69 4.42
C VAL A 335 -29.38 -2.42 3.23
N ALA A 336 -28.98 -1.53 2.32
CA ALA A 336 -29.74 -1.23 1.11
C ALA A 336 -29.91 -2.46 0.21
N ALA A 337 -28.84 -3.25 0.03
CA ALA A 337 -28.88 -4.51 -0.72
C ALA A 337 -29.84 -5.51 -0.05
N ALA A 338 -29.74 -5.73 1.26
CA ALA A 338 -30.64 -6.64 1.96
C ALA A 338 -32.12 -6.21 1.86
N ALA A 339 -32.40 -4.92 1.99
CA ALA A 339 -33.75 -4.38 1.80
C ALA A 339 -34.24 -4.56 0.35
N PHE A 340 -33.36 -4.38 -0.63
CA PHE A 340 -33.66 -4.60 -2.04
C PHE A 340 -33.99 -6.07 -2.35
N ALA A 341 -33.23 -7.02 -1.80
CA ALA A 341 -33.53 -8.45 -1.89
C ALA A 341 -34.93 -8.81 -1.36
N ALA A 342 -35.42 -8.08 -0.35
CA ALA A 342 -36.71 -8.31 0.26
C ALA A 342 -37.91 -7.81 -0.57
N ILE A 343 -37.68 -7.02 -1.64
CA ILE A 343 -38.77 -6.47 -2.46
C ILE A 343 -39.60 -7.58 -3.10
N ILE A 344 -38.96 -8.51 -3.81
CA ILE A 344 -39.67 -9.57 -4.54
C ILE A 344 -40.44 -10.49 -3.58
N PRO A 345 -39.85 -11.01 -2.48
CA PRO A 345 -40.59 -11.77 -1.48
C PRO A 345 -41.77 -10.98 -0.88
N GLY A 346 -41.58 -9.68 -0.63
CA GLY A 346 -42.63 -8.80 -0.13
C GLY A 346 -43.79 -8.64 -1.12
N ILE A 347 -43.50 -8.53 -2.42
CA ILE A 347 -44.53 -8.49 -3.48
C ILE A 347 -45.28 -9.83 -3.51
N VAL A 348 -44.57 -10.97 -3.48
CA VAL A 348 -45.21 -12.30 -3.47
C VAL A 348 -46.14 -12.46 -2.27
N ALA A 349 -45.72 -12.01 -1.08
CA ALA A 349 -46.55 -11.98 0.11
C ALA A 349 -47.81 -11.12 -0.09
N ALA A 350 -47.64 -9.92 -0.64
CA ALA A 350 -48.71 -8.94 -0.79
C ALA A 350 -49.73 -9.27 -1.89
N TYR A 351 -49.39 -10.15 -2.84
CA TYR A 351 -50.28 -10.55 -3.94
C TYR A 351 -50.92 -11.92 -3.75
N ARG A 352 -50.40 -12.79 -2.87
CA ARG A 352 -51.02 -14.09 -2.55
C ARG A 352 -52.45 -13.97 -2.03
N ASP A 353 -53.36 -14.77 -2.60
CA ASP A 353 -54.77 -14.76 -2.20
C ASP A 353 -54.96 -15.23 -0.75
N PRO A 354 -55.49 -14.37 0.15
CA PRO A 354 -55.65 -14.70 1.56
C PRO A 354 -56.60 -15.88 1.79
N VAL A 355 -57.62 -16.07 0.95
CA VAL A 355 -58.60 -17.17 1.11
C VAL A 355 -57.95 -18.51 0.77
N THR A 356 -57.18 -18.56 -0.31
CA THR A 356 -56.40 -19.74 -0.68
C THR A 356 -55.39 -20.10 0.41
N VAL A 357 -54.62 -19.13 0.92
CA VAL A 357 -53.61 -19.38 1.96
C VAL A 357 -54.22 -19.91 3.27
N MET A 358 -55.42 -19.47 3.63
CA MET A 358 -56.12 -19.98 4.81
C MET A 358 -56.69 -21.40 4.65
N ARG A 359 -56.85 -21.90 3.41
CA ARG A 359 -57.42 -23.21 3.09
C ARG A 359 -56.40 -24.31 2.81
N THR A 360 -55.19 -23.95 2.36
CA THR A 360 -54.21 -24.92 1.82
C THR A 360 -53.17 -25.43 2.82
N HIS A 361 -53.16 -24.96 4.05
CA HIS A 361 -52.23 -25.43 5.10
C HIS A 361 -53.02 -25.98 6.28
N VAL A 362 -53.37 -27.28 6.16
CA VAL A 362 -53.65 -28.21 7.27
C VAL A 362 -52.34 -28.91 7.63
#